data_AF-A0A1Y1NMA9-F1
#
_entry.id   AF-A0A1Y1NMA9-F1
#
_cell.length_a   1.000
_cell.length_b   1.000
_cell.length_c   1.000
_cell.angle_alpha   90.00
_cell.angle_beta   90.00
_cell.angle_gamma   90.00
#
_symmetry.space_group_name_H-M   'P 1'
#
loop_
_entity.id
_entity.type
_entity.pdbx_description
1 polymer ?
#
loop_
_entity_poly.entity_id
_entity_poly.type
_entity_poly.pdbx_seq_one_letter_code
_entity_poly.pdbx_strand_id
1 'polypeptide(L)'
;RMIKPAKSGFMNFNYKHYFSVLLLAACDSQYKFLYINVGAPGKSSDSTIFKNSKLYSQLKSGQIKMPPPRTISESRPTTVPYFLIGDEGFGLCDFLIRPFA
;
A
#
# COMPACT_ATOMS: atom_id res chain seq x y z
N ARG A 1 13.38 12.58 3.83
CA ARG A 1 13.26 14.05 4.11
C ARG A 1 13.90 14.79 2.96
N MET A 2 13.32 15.89 2.49
CA MET A 2 13.86 16.68 1.39
C MET A 2 14.04 18.15 1.79
N ILE A 3 14.86 18.86 1.03
CA ILE A 3 14.93 20.32 1.09
C ILE A 3 13.68 20.89 0.41
N LYS A 4 13.11 21.98 0.94
CA LYS A 4 11.96 22.67 0.34
C LYS A 4 12.28 23.05 -1.12
N PRO A 5 11.58 22.51 -2.12
CA PRO A 5 11.79 22.94 -3.50
C PRO A 5 11.39 24.41 -3.68
N ALA A 6 12.10 25.12 -4.56
CA ALA A 6 11.76 26.51 -4.86
C ALA A 6 10.32 26.62 -5.35
N LYS A 7 9.57 27.62 -4.84
CA LYS A 7 8.17 27.91 -5.23
C LYS A 7 7.17 26.75 -5.01
N SER A 8 7.49 25.73 -4.20
CA SER A 8 6.63 24.55 -4.01
C SER A 8 5.47 24.73 -3.01
N GLY A 9 5.31 25.93 -2.43
CA GLY A 9 4.38 26.15 -1.32
C GLY A 9 4.62 25.19 -0.15
N PHE A 10 3.53 24.64 0.40
CA PHE A 10 3.51 23.73 1.56
C PHE A 10 2.97 22.33 1.24
N MET A 11 2.78 21.98 -0.04
CA MET A 11 2.20 20.69 -0.42
C MET A 11 3.01 19.49 0.07
N ASN A 12 4.33 19.62 0.08
CA ASN A 12 5.25 18.61 0.59
C ASN A 12 5.53 18.76 2.10
N PHE A 13 4.95 19.74 2.77
CA PHE A 13 5.17 19.96 4.20
C PHE A 13 4.22 19.08 5.00
N ASN A 14 4.77 18.08 5.69
CA ASN A 14 4.00 17.09 6.42
C ASN A 14 3.71 17.51 7.87
N TYR A 15 2.91 16.70 8.57
CA TYR A 15 2.50 16.94 9.96
C TYR A 15 3.65 16.86 10.98
N LYS A 16 4.80 16.27 10.61
CA LYS A 16 6.01 16.22 11.44
C LYS A 16 6.94 17.42 11.21
N HIS A 17 6.43 18.48 10.57
CA HIS A 17 7.13 19.75 10.34
C HIS A 17 8.40 19.64 9.48
N TYR A 18 8.41 18.77 8.47
CA TYR A 18 9.46 18.74 7.45
C TYR A 18 8.89 18.52 6.04
N PHE A 19 9.70 18.84 5.02
CA PHE A 19 9.35 18.56 3.62
C PHE A 19 9.62 17.09 3.28
N SER A 20 8.64 16.42 2.69
CA SER A 20 8.74 15.05 2.21
C SER A 20 7.88 14.80 0.98
N VAL A 21 8.25 13.74 0.26
CA VAL A 21 7.38 13.02 -0.65
C VAL A 21 7.10 11.64 -0.05
N LEU A 22 5.96 11.06 -0.39
CA LEU A 22 5.56 9.72 0.03
C LEU A 22 6.04 8.69 -1.00
N LEU A 23 6.35 7.51 -0.49
CA LEU A 23 6.63 6.29 -1.24
C LEU A 23 5.62 5.25 -0.78
N LEU A 24 4.81 4.76 -1.71
CA LEU A 24 3.94 3.62 -1.51
C LEU A 24 4.60 2.42 -2.16
N ALA A 25 4.76 1.33 -1.41
CA ALA A 25 5.32 0.09 -1.93
C ALA A 25 4.51 -1.12 -1.46
N ALA A 26 4.47 -2.15 -2.31
CA ALA A 26 3.97 -3.47 -1.94
C ALA A 26 5.09 -4.49 -2.15
N CYS A 27 5.25 -5.41 -1.20
CA CYS A 27 6.27 -6.45 -1.22
C CYS A 27 5.63 -7.83 -1.05
N ASP A 28 6.29 -8.86 -1.58
CA ASP A 28 5.95 -10.25 -1.28
C ASP A 28 6.54 -10.72 0.06
N SER A 29 6.25 -11.96 0.44
CA SER A 29 6.78 -12.61 1.64
C SER A 29 8.28 -12.90 1.60
N GLN A 30 8.94 -12.71 0.45
CA GLN A 30 10.39 -12.81 0.29
C GLN A 30 11.06 -11.44 0.30
N TYR A 31 10.36 -10.40 0.76
CA TYR A 31 10.84 -9.03 0.82
C TYR A 31 11.21 -8.42 -0.54
N LYS A 32 10.63 -8.92 -1.63
CA LYS A 32 10.82 -8.35 -2.97
C LYS A 32 9.74 -7.32 -3.25
N PHE A 33 10.15 -6.16 -3.74
CA PHE A 33 9.21 -5.13 -4.20
C PHE A 33 8.45 -5.63 -5.43
N LEU A 34 7.12 -5.69 -5.33
CA LEU A 34 6.21 -5.99 -6.45
C LEU A 34 5.71 -4.70 -7.11
N TYR A 35 5.63 -3.62 -6.35
CA TYR A 35 5.14 -2.33 -6.80
C TYR A 35 5.79 -1.21 -6.00
N ILE A 36 6.13 -0.12 -6.68
CA ILE A 36 6.62 1.12 -6.07
C ILE A 36 5.95 2.30 -6.79
N ASN A 37 5.46 3.25 -6.00
CA ASN A 37 4.97 4.55 -6.46
C ASN A 37 5.58 5.66 -5.59
N VAL A 38 6.31 6.58 -6.21
CA VAL A 38 7.07 7.64 -5.53
C VAL A 38 6.61 9.00 -6.03
N GLY A 39 6.54 9.98 -5.12
CA GLY A 39 6.40 11.39 -5.47
C GLY A 39 5.09 12.03 -5.05
N ALA A 40 4.22 11.28 -4.37
CA ALA A 40 3.04 11.86 -3.75
C ALA A 40 3.42 12.92 -2.70
N PRO A 41 2.66 14.02 -2.56
CA PRO A 41 2.98 15.06 -1.59
C PRO A 41 3.02 14.54 -0.16
N GLY A 42 3.98 15.00 0.65
CA GLY A 42 4.14 14.58 2.05
C GLY A 42 2.95 14.86 2.96
N LYS A 43 2.02 15.74 2.56
CA LYS A 43 0.77 16.04 3.28
C LYS A 43 -0.37 15.08 2.94
N SER A 44 -0.24 14.28 1.88
CA SER A 44 -1.28 13.34 1.45
C SER A 44 -1.48 12.21 2.46
N SER A 45 -2.70 11.68 2.52
CA SER A 45 -3.02 10.49 3.32
C SER A 45 -2.65 9.21 2.57
N ASP A 46 -2.07 8.24 3.25
CA ASP A 46 -1.70 6.93 2.69
C ASP A 46 -2.91 6.24 2.02
N SER A 47 -4.08 6.31 2.66
CA SER A 47 -5.37 5.82 2.13
C SER A 47 -5.69 6.36 0.73
N THR A 48 -5.43 7.64 0.52
CA THR A 48 -5.75 8.35 -0.73
C THR A 48 -4.72 7.99 -1.80
N ILE A 49 -3.44 7.93 -1.42
CA ILE A 49 -2.37 7.53 -2.34
C ILE A 49 -2.57 6.09 -2.81
N PHE A 50 -2.97 5.18 -1.92
CA PHE A 50 -3.27 3.80 -2.30
C PHE A 50 -4.48 3.69 -3.23
N LYS A 51 -5.63 4.30 -2.89
CA LYS A 51 -6.83 4.24 -3.75
C LYS A 51 -6.62 4.85 -5.14
N ASN A 52 -5.78 5.87 -5.25
CA ASN A 52 -5.44 6.52 -6.52
C ASN A 52 -4.28 5.84 -7.26
N SER A 53 -3.68 4.79 -6.70
CA SER A 53 -2.54 4.11 -7.30
C SER A 53 -2.95 3.19 -8.46
N LYS A 54 -2.03 2.98 -9.40
CA LYS A 54 -2.19 1.98 -10.45
C LYS A 54 -2.31 0.56 -9.88
N LEU A 55 -1.64 0.27 -8.76
CA LEU A 55 -1.77 -1.00 -8.07
C LEU A 55 -3.23 -1.27 -7.68
N TYR A 56 -3.88 -0.31 -7.04
CA TYR A 56 -5.28 -0.46 -6.61
C TYR A 56 -6.22 -0.64 -7.80
N SER A 57 -6.09 0.16 -8.86
CA SER A 57 -6.95 0.03 -10.04
C SER A 57 -6.76 -1.31 -10.76
N GLN A 58 -5.52 -1.81 -10.84
CA GLN A 58 -5.21 -3.10 -11.47
C GLN A 58 -5.67 -4.30 -10.64
N LEU A 59 -5.58 -4.22 -9.31
CA LEU A 59 -6.15 -5.23 -8.42
C LEU A 59 -7.67 -5.25 -8.48
N LYS A 60 -8.31 -4.07 -8.45
CA LYS A 60 -9.78 -3.97 -8.48
C LYS A 60 -10.39 -4.40 -9.82
N SER A 61 -9.68 -4.16 -10.93
CA SER A 61 -10.10 -4.61 -12.27
C SER A 61 -9.70 -6.06 -12.57
N GLY A 62 -8.94 -6.73 -11.70
CA GLY A 62 -8.45 -8.09 -11.93
C GLY A 62 -7.35 -8.20 -12.99
N GLN A 63 -6.74 -7.09 -13.41
CA GLN A 63 -5.55 -7.09 -14.27
C GLN A 63 -4.35 -7.71 -13.56
N ILE A 64 -4.16 -7.39 -12.28
CA ILE A 64 -3.26 -8.12 -11.39
C ILE A 64 -4.12 -9.13 -10.63
N LYS A 65 -3.81 -10.42 -10.81
CA LYS A 65 -4.50 -11.51 -10.11
C LYS A 65 -3.70 -11.91 -8.89
N MET A 66 -4.39 -12.04 -7.76
CA MET A 66 -3.79 -12.67 -6.58
C MET A 66 -3.56 -14.16 -6.84
N PRO A 67 -2.55 -14.77 -6.18
CA PRO A 67 -2.36 -16.21 -6.23
C PRO A 67 -3.63 -16.95 -5.77
N PRO A 68 -3.87 -18.16 -6.27
CA PRO A 68 -5.01 -18.96 -5.83
C PRO A 68 -4.91 -19.26 -4.33
N PRO A 69 -6.05 -19.39 -3.63
CA PRO A 69 -6.07 -19.76 -2.22
C PRO A 69 -5.28 -21.03 -1.94
N ARG A 70 -4.63 -21.09 -0.77
CA ARG A 70 -3.76 -22.21 -0.38
C ARG A 70 -4.23 -22.81 0.94
N THR A 71 -4.20 -24.14 1.02
CA THR A 71 -4.42 -24.88 2.28
C THR A 71 -3.21 -24.69 3.21
N ILE A 72 -3.45 -24.19 4.41
CA ILE A 72 -2.38 -23.84 5.38
C ILE A 72 -2.14 -24.90 6.46
N SER A 73 -2.99 -25.93 6.55
CA SER A 73 -2.82 -27.03 7.49
C SER A 73 -3.36 -28.32 6.88
N GLU A 74 -2.55 -29.39 6.94
CA GLU A 74 -2.94 -30.73 6.50
C GLU A 74 -3.86 -31.42 7.53
N SER A 75 -3.67 -31.14 8.82
CA SER A 75 -4.45 -31.75 9.90
C SER A 75 -5.83 -31.12 10.09
N ARG A 76 -5.99 -29.85 9.70
CA ARG A 76 -7.25 -29.11 9.71
C ARG A 76 -7.37 -28.31 8.41
N PRO A 77 -7.83 -28.94 7.31
CA PRO A 77 -7.82 -28.34 5.99
C PRO A 77 -8.60 -27.03 6.00
N THR A 78 -7.84 -25.93 5.99
CA THR A 78 -8.35 -24.57 5.95
C THR A 78 -7.69 -23.90 4.76
N THR A 79 -8.49 -23.60 3.74
CA THR A 79 -8.05 -22.90 2.54
C THR A 79 -8.21 -21.40 2.76
N VAL A 80 -7.11 -20.66 2.65
CA VAL A 80 -7.12 -19.20 2.85
C VAL A 80 -6.64 -18.49 1.57
N PRO A 81 -7.30 -17.40 1.16
CA PRO A 81 -6.81 -16.56 0.09
C PRO A 81 -5.59 -15.73 0.50
N TYR A 82 -4.86 -15.25 -0.50
CA TYR A 82 -3.76 -14.30 -0.30
C TYR A 82 -4.28 -12.86 -0.23
N PHE A 83 -3.71 -12.07 0.68
CA PHE A 83 -4.05 -10.66 0.85
C PHE A 83 -2.79 -9.80 0.95
N LEU A 84 -2.91 -8.54 0.55
CA LEU A 84 -2.01 -7.50 1.01
C LEU A 84 -2.30 -7.19 2.48
N ILE A 85 -1.25 -6.95 3.25
CA ILE A 85 -1.35 -6.50 4.63
C ILE A 85 -1.00 -5.01 4.65
N GLY A 86 -1.97 -4.18 5.02
CA GLY A 86 -1.81 -2.74 5.16
C GLY A 86 -1.81 -2.30 6.63
N ASP A 87 -1.34 -1.08 6.87
CA ASP A 87 -1.54 -0.37 8.13
C ASP A 87 -3.01 0.07 8.34
N GLU A 88 -3.27 0.67 9.50
CA GLU A 88 -4.59 1.15 9.91
C GLU A 88 -5.20 2.21 8.99
N GLY A 89 -4.36 2.96 8.28
CA GLY A 89 -4.76 4.00 7.32
C GLY A 89 -5.40 3.42 6.06
N PHE A 90 -5.16 2.16 5.72
CA PHE A 90 -5.80 1.53 4.55
C PHE A 90 -7.17 0.91 4.91
N GLY A 91 -8.17 1.17 4.06
CA GLY A 91 -9.48 0.55 4.21
C GLY A 91 -9.47 -0.92 3.77
N LEU A 92 -10.20 -1.77 4.48
CA LEU A 92 -10.37 -3.19 4.13
C LEU A 92 -11.04 -3.35 2.77
N CYS A 93 -10.59 -4.32 1.97
CA CYS A 93 -11.21 -4.71 0.71
C CYS A 93 -10.85 -6.16 0.33
N ASP A 94 -11.37 -6.62 -0.81
CA ASP A 94 -11.25 -8.00 -1.32
C ASP A 94 -9.80 -8.53 -1.41
N PHE A 95 -8.81 -7.64 -1.45
CA PHE A 95 -7.39 -7.97 -1.60
C PHE A 95 -6.47 -7.31 -0.57
N LEU A 96 -7.02 -6.56 0.39
CA LEU A 96 -6.25 -5.90 1.46
C LEU A 96 -6.92 -6.07 2.81
N ILE A 97 -6.16 -6.60 3.77
CA ILE A 97 -6.55 -6.73 5.17
C ILE A 97 -5.60 -5.94 6.06
N ARG A 98 -5.98 -5.78 7.33
CA ARG A 98 -5.15 -5.20 8.38
C ARG A 98 -4.88 -6.26 9.45
N PRO A 99 -3.69 -6.23 10.09
CA PRO A 99 -3.43 -7.07 11.25
C PRO A 99 -4.48 -6.84 12.34
N PHE A 100 -4.81 -7.89 13.09
CA PHE A 100 -5.59 -7.76 14.32
C PHE A 100 -4.62 -7.34 15.43
N ALA A 101 -4.71 -6.09 15.87
CA ALA A 101 -3.95 -5.53 16.99
C ALA A 101 -4.86 -4.56 17.77
#